data_AF-A0A940SQK9-F1
#
_entry.id   AF-A0A940SQK9-F1
#
_cell.length_a   1.000
_cell.length_b   1.000
_cell.length_c   1.000
_cell.angle_alpha   90.00
_cell.angle_beta   90.00
_cell.angle_gamma   90.00
#
_symmetry.space_group_name_H-M   'P 1'
#
loop_
_entity.id
_entity.type
_entity.pdbx_description
1 polymer ?
#
loop_
_entity_poly.entity_id
_entity_poly.type
_entity_poly.pdbx_seq_one_letter_code
_entity_poly.pdbx_strand_id
1 'polypeptide(L)'
;MKAFTHRLTAGISAAVIACGVFGALPVTAADTAFPLKIEGDKLEGAELWTSIYETKIPDYSGEGFAYLTNAALSFTVNAPADGMYAITVHGAQVLNQEGRYQTVEVNGSEYHTTVPYTDKWTDFDFGMVRLNKGENTLSFVAKYGYMAIDYVVVSEAEFPDMSKADAVPCDAKATPETKALMSYLHSVYGKNILSGQQQIYGGGNQVQTTIRYDAEKDACVDSDGKTYVIDKESKDTDEQGNTFYWHCTGEDGQVYTYSTQNRNYTYNNYDNDVNLIYEMTGKYPAIQGFDFGSYCPCYRWDDGVADRMIEWTNEKGGICTASWHVNVPPTLASYTLGEPLDFAMTTYTQNTDFVTAN
;
A
#
# COMPACT_ATOMS: atom_id res chain seq x y z
N MET A 1 -52.80 2.39 -56.43
CA MET A 1 -53.46 1.59 -57.49
C MET A 1 -53.02 0.14 -57.34
N LYS A 2 -54.00 -0.78 -57.31
CA LYS A 2 -53.99 -2.22 -57.72
C LYS A 2 -52.78 -3.08 -57.30
N ALA A 3 -52.87 -4.01 -56.34
CA ALA A 3 -53.49 -5.36 -56.41
C ALA A 3 -52.91 -6.20 -57.59
N PHE A 4 -52.48 -7.47 -57.48
CA PHE A 4 -53.17 -8.65 -56.94
C PHE A 4 -52.25 -9.91 -56.97
N THR A 5 -52.45 -10.83 -56.00
CA THR A 5 -52.43 -12.33 -56.04
C THR A 5 -51.23 -13.16 -56.50
N HIS A 6 -50.86 -14.18 -55.70
CA HIS A 6 -51.48 -15.52 -55.79
C HIS A 6 -51.31 -16.40 -54.53
N ARG A 7 -52.36 -17.20 -54.28
CA ARG A 7 -52.62 -18.16 -53.19
C ARG A 7 -51.79 -19.46 -53.31
N LEU A 8 -51.56 -20.15 -52.18
CA LEU A 8 -52.05 -21.54 -51.98
C LEU A 8 -51.94 -22.01 -50.51
N THR A 9 -52.94 -22.80 -50.16
CA THR A 9 -53.41 -23.30 -48.85
C THR A 9 -52.71 -24.57 -48.36
N ALA A 10 -52.60 -24.74 -47.04
CA ALA A 10 -52.92 -26.00 -46.35
C ALA A 10 -52.96 -25.76 -44.83
N GLY A 11 -54.09 -26.04 -44.19
CA GLY A 11 -54.23 -26.03 -42.74
C GLY A 11 -54.12 -27.44 -42.17
N ILE A 12 -53.57 -27.57 -40.96
CA ILE A 12 -53.80 -28.69 -40.03
C ILE A 12 -53.81 -28.13 -38.60
N SER A 13 -54.79 -28.60 -37.85
CA SER A 13 -55.17 -28.23 -36.48
C SER A 13 -54.25 -28.80 -35.38
N ALA A 14 -54.35 -28.14 -34.21
CA ALA A 14 -54.25 -28.68 -32.85
C ALA A 14 -52.87 -29.02 -32.25
N ALA A 15 -52.47 -28.27 -31.21
CA ALA A 15 -52.52 -28.70 -29.81
C ALA A 15 -51.91 -27.60 -28.92
N VAL A 16 -52.71 -27.00 -28.03
CA VAL A 16 -52.21 -26.12 -26.97
C VAL A 16 -51.65 -27.02 -25.87
N ILE A 17 -50.33 -27.16 -25.81
CA ILE A 17 -49.64 -27.69 -24.63
C ILE A 17 -49.37 -26.50 -23.72
N ALA A 18 -50.18 -26.38 -22.66
CA ALA A 18 -49.89 -25.50 -21.55
C ALA A 18 -48.69 -26.09 -20.78
N CYS A 19 -47.47 -25.72 -21.16
CA CYS A 19 -46.30 -25.91 -20.32
C CYS A 19 -46.43 -24.97 -19.11
N GLY A 20 -46.88 -25.52 -17.98
CA GLY A 20 -46.72 -24.88 -16.69
C GLY A 20 -45.23 -24.79 -16.37
N VAL A 21 -44.63 -23.64 -16.70
CA VAL A 21 -43.30 -23.28 -16.19
C VAL A 21 -43.49 -22.95 -14.71
N PHE A 22 -43.23 -23.91 -13.83
CA PHE A 22 -42.89 -23.61 -12.45
C PHE A 22 -41.54 -22.89 -12.49
N GLY A 23 -41.59 -21.55 -12.52
CA GLY A 23 -40.42 -20.74 -12.21
C GLY A 23 -40.07 -21.01 -10.75
N ALA A 24 -39.01 -21.79 -10.51
CA ALA A 24 -38.36 -21.80 -9.22
C ALA A 24 -37.82 -20.38 -9.01
N LEU A 25 -38.51 -19.60 -8.17
CA LEU A 25 -37.96 -18.34 -7.68
C LEU A 25 -36.64 -18.70 -6.96
N PRO A 26 -35.52 -18.01 -7.23
CA PRO A 26 -34.31 -18.22 -6.47
C PRO A 26 -34.65 -17.90 -5.01
N VAL A 27 -34.66 -18.94 -4.17
CA VAL A 27 -34.74 -18.76 -2.72
C VAL A 27 -33.38 -18.21 -2.31
N THR A 28 -33.31 -16.89 -2.16
CA THR A 28 -32.16 -16.27 -1.49
C THR A 28 -32.17 -16.74 -0.04
N ALA A 29 -31.06 -17.31 0.42
CA ALA A 29 -30.89 -17.62 1.83
C ALA A 29 -31.19 -16.36 2.68
N ALA A 30 -31.83 -16.52 3.83
CA ALA A 30 -32.05 -15.41 4.73
C ALA A 30 -30.70 -14.92 5.29
N ASP A 31 -30.59 -13.63 5.57
CA ASP A 31 -29.37 -13.06 6.17
C ASP A 31 -29.09 -13.71 7.52
N THR A 32 -27.82 -13.98 7.79
CA THR A 32 -27.36 -14.50 9.09
C THR A 32 -27.47 -13.40 10.15
N ALA A 33 -28.02 -13.75 11.32
CA ALA A 33 -27.97 -12.88 12.49
C ALA A 33 -26.62 -13.03 13.21
N PHE A 34 -25.94 -11.91 13.47
CA PHE A 34 -24.67 -11.87 14.19
C PHE A 34 -24.88 -11.41 15.66
N PRO A 35 -24.09 -11.91 16.62
CA PRO A 35 -23.05 -12.93 16.46
C PRO A 35 -23.64 -14.31 16.14
N LEU A 36 -23.00 -15.02 15.21
CA LEU A 36 -23.34 -16.39 14.84
C LEU A 36 -22.46 -17.33 15.66
N LYS A 37 -23.05 -18.26 16.41
CA LYS A 37 -22.35 -19.40 17.03
C LYS A 37 -22.63 -20.67 16.22
N ILE A 38 -21.59 -21.39 15.82
CA ILE A 38 -21.68 -22.70 15.19
C ILE A 38 -20.90 -23.71 16.03
N GLU A 39 -21.59 -24.77 16.48
CA GLU A 39 -20.96 -25.89 17.16
C GLU A 39 -20.01 -26.62 16.20
N GLY A 40 -18.85 -27.04 16.70
CA GLY A 40 -17.80 -27.67 15.92
C GLY A 40 -18.28 -28.93 15.23
N ASP A 41 -19.08 -29.75 15.91
CA ASP A 41 -19.69 -30.98 15.37
C ASP A 41 -20.71 -30.72 14.25
N LYS A 42 -21.10 -29.46 14.02
CA LYS A 42 -21.98 -29.04 12.91
C LYS A 42 -21.22 -28.44 11.73
N LEU A 43 -19.89 -28.33 11.81
CA LEU A 43 -19.09 -27.94 10.65
C LEU A 43 -19.18 -29.00 9.56
N GLU A 44 -19.26 -28.58 8.31
CA GLU A 44 -19.20 -29.46 7.16
C GLU A 44 -17.84 -30.15 7.12
N GLY A 45 -17.85 -31.48 7.01
CA GLY A 45 -16.66 -32.33 7.10
C GLY A 45 -16.29 -32.76 8.53
N ALA A 46 -17.00 -32.29 9.56
CA ALA A 46 -16.74 -32.70 10.94
C ALA A 46 -17.25 -34.12 11.23
N GLU A 47 -16.46 -34.83 12.03
CA GLU A 47 -16.91 -35.98 12.80
C GLU A 47 -17.11 -35.54 14.26
N LEU A 48 -17.99 -36.22 15.00
CA LEU A 48 -18.19 -35.94 16.42
C LEU A 48 -17.07 -36.57 17.26
N TRP A 49 -16.34 -35.75 18.01
CA TRP A 49 -15.30 -36.20 18.93
C TRP A 49 -15.66 -35.87 20.38
N THR A 50 -15.28 -36.76 21.29
CA THR A 50 -15.43 -36.56 22.75
C THR A 50 -14.09 -36.72 23.51
N SER A 51 -13.02 -37.12 22.81
CA SER A 51 -11.65 -37.23 23.31
C SER A 51 -10.66 -37.29 22.14
N ILE A 52 -9.47 -36.68 22.26
CA ILE A 52 -8.38 -36.80 21.28
C ILE A 52 -7.47 -37.96 21.70
N TYR A 53 -7.52 -39.09 21.00
CA TYR A 53 -6.67 -40.27 21.29
C TYR A 53 -6.62 -40.60 22.79
N GLU A 54 -7.78 -40.83 23.41
CA GLU A 54 -7.98 -41.09 24.84
C GLU A 54 -7.79 -39.88 25.79
N THR A 55 -7.23 -38.78 25.31
CA THR A 55 -7.14 -37.52 26.06
C THR A 55 -8.49 -36.83 26.06
N LYS A 56 -9.12 -36.73 27.24
CA LYS A 56 -10.40 -36.02 27.41
C LYS A 56 -10.15 -34.54 27.69
N ILE A 57 -10.91 -33.70 27.00
CA ILE A 57 -11.04 -32.27 27.31
C ILE A 57 -12.52 -32.10 27.71
N PRO A 58 -12.85 -32.25 29.00
CA PRO A 58 -14.25 -32.19 29.46
C PRO A 58 -14.84 -30.79 29.26
N ASP A 59 -16.16 -30.66 29.45
CA ASP A 59 -16.88 -29.38 29.46
C ASP A 59 -16.97 -28.66 28.10
N TYR A 60 -16.94 -29.40 26.99
CA TYR A 60 -17.32 -28.89 25.66
C TYR A 60 -18.82 -28.55 25.59
N SER A 61 -19.22 -27.67 24.67
CA SER A 61 -20.63 -27.41 24.40
C SER A 61 -21.28 -28.52 23.56
N GLY A 62 -22.60 -28.64 23.66
CA GLY A 62 -23.35 -29.65 22.91
C GLY A 62 -22.99 -31.09 23.26
N GLU A 63 -22.83 -31.93 22.24
CA GLU A 63 -22.58 -33.38 22.38
C GLU A 63 -21.10 -33.76 22.27
N GLY A 64 -20.25 -32.84 21.81
CA GLY A 64 -18.83 -33.06 21.52
C GLY A 64 -18.23 -31.88 20.74
N PHE A 65 -17.09 -32.11 20.13
CA PHE A 65 -16.34 -31.12 19.35
C PHE A 65 -15.91 -31.69 18.00
N ALA A 66 -15.44 -30.83 17.10
CA ALA A 66 -14.74 -31.28 15.89
C ALA A 66 -13.23 -31.31 16.11
N TYR A 67 -12.57 -32.34 15.59
CA TYR A 67 -11.12 -32.40 15.60
C TYR A 67 -10.56 -32.18 14.20
N LEU A 68 -10.09 -30.95 13.93
CA LEU A 68 -9.42 -30.61 12.69
C LEU A 68 -8.13 -31.43 12.60
N THR A 69 -8.00 -32.29 11.58
CA THR A 69 -6.80 -33.09 11.36
C THR A 69 -6.19 -32.75 10.00
N ASN A 70 -6.41 -33.59 8.99
CA ASN A 70 -5.87 -33.44 7.65
C ASN A 70 -6.94 -33.01 6.63
N ALA A 71 -8.22 -33.16 6.96
CA ALA A 71 -9.35 -32.69 6.15
C ALA A 71 -9.82 -31.33 6.66
N ALA A 72 -10.25 -30.46 5.73
CA ALA A 72 -10.78 -29.16 6.09
C ALA A 72 -12.17 -29.29 6.72
N LEU A 73 -12.50 -28.36 7.61
CA LEU A 73 -13.82 -28.20 8.22
C LEU A 73 -14.38 -26.86 7.77
N SER A 74 -15.63 -26.79 7.33
CA SER A 74 -16.17 -25.55 6.76
C SER A 74 -17.59 -25.25 7.17
N PHE A 75 -18.02 -24.02 6.92
CA PHE A 75 -19.40 -23.59 7.08
C PHE A 75 -19.67 -22.38 6.19
N THR A 76 -20.95 -22.11 5.93
CA THR A 76 -21.36 -20.92 5.18
C THR A 76 -22.01 -19.88 6.08
N VAL A 77 -21.79 -18.61 5.72
CA VAL A 77 -22.38 -17.44 6.37
C VAL A 77 -22.96 -16.55 5.29
N ASN A 78 -24.21 -16.10 5.47
CA ASN A 78 -24.86 -15.18 4.55
C ASN A 78 -24.84 -13.76 5.13
N ALA A 79 -23.86 -12.95 4.70
CA ALA A 79 -23.65 -11.60 5.24
C ALA A 79 -24.58 -10.58 4.55
N PRO A 80 -25.24 -9.67 5.31
CA PRO A 80 -26.19 -8.70 4.76
C PRO A 80 -25.53 -7.63 3.86
N ALA A 81 -24.23 -7.37 4.07
CA ALA A 81 -23.42 -6.42 3.33
C ALA A 81 -21.94 -6.83 3.35
N ASP A 82 -21.16 -6.27 2.42
CA ASP A 82 -19.70 -6.27 2.49
C ASP A 82 -19.24 -5.65 3.82
N GLY A 83 -18.38 -6.35 4.55
CA GLY A 83 -17.90 -5.87 5.84
C GLY A 83 -16.77 -6.71 6.43
N MET A 84 -16.18 -6.20 7.50
CA MET A 84 -15.22 -6.95 8.31
C MET A 84 -15.95 -7.64 9.45
N TYR A 85 -15.57 -8.87 9.73
CA TYR A 85 -16.12 -9.71 10.79
C TYR A 85 -14.97 -10.32 11.59
N ALA A 86 -15.15 -10.50 12.89
CA ALA A 86 -14.18 -11.16 13.74
C ALA A 86 -14.54 -12.65 13.88
N ILE A 87 -13.52 -13.52 13.81
CA ILE A 87 -13.65 -14.96 14.05
C ILE A 87 -13.02 -15.28 15.40
N THR A 88 -13.81 -15.87 16.30
CA THR A 88 -13.32 -16.46 17.53
C THR A 88 -13.56 -17.95 17.49
N VAL A 89 -12.52 -18.74 17.80
CA VAL A 89 -12.63 -20.19 17.91
C VAL A 89 -12.47 -20.57 19.38
N HIS A 90 -13.52 -21.14 19.96
CA HIS A 90 -13.41 -21.81 21.24
C HIS A 90 -12.87 -23.21 21.00
N GLY A 91 -11.66 -23.47 21.47
CA GLY A 91 -10.96 -24.69 21.10
C GLY A 91 -9.83 -25.05 22.03
N ALA A 92 -9.10 -26.10 21.65
CA ALA A 92 -7.93 -26.57 22.36
C ALA A 92 -6.91 -27.16 21.39
N GLN A 93 -5.64 -27.03 21.74
CA GLN A 93 -4.52 -27.59 21.00
C GLN A 93 -3.58 -28.29 21.98
N VAL A 94 -3.52 -29.61 21.89
CA VAL A 94 -2.77 -30.45 22.85
C VAL A 94 -1.54 -31.13 22.24
N LEU A 95 -1.13 -30.74 21.04
CA LEU A 95 -0.08 -31.45 20.28
C LEU A 95 1.29 -30.75 20.34
N ASN A 96 1.37 -29.41 20.32
CA ASN A 96 2.65 -28.70 20.27
C ASN A 96 2.78 -27.67 21.40
N GLN A 97 3.73 -27.88 22.30
CA GLN A 97 4.00 -27.01 23.46
C GLN A 97 4.42 -25.59 23.06
N GLU A 98 5.03 -25.40 21.89
CA GLU A 98 5.44 -24.07 21.38
C GLU A 98 4.29 -23.33 20.67
N GLY A 99 3.11 -23.94 20.61
CA GLY A 99 1.97 -23.47 19.83
C GLY A 99 1.94 -24.05 18.41
N ARG A 100 0.80 -23.93 17.75
CA ARG A 100 0.59 -24.48 16.42
C ARG A 100 -0.14 -23.49 15.52
N TYR A 101 0.41 -23.34 14.33
CA TYR A 101 -0.18 -22.56 13.26
C TYR A 101 -1.53 -23.14 12.83
N GLN A 102 -2.54 -22.29 12.77
CA GLN A 102 -3.88 -22.59 12.28
C GLN A 102 -4.26 -21.61 11.20
N THR A 103 -5.02 -22.08 10.22
CA THR A 103 -5.42 -21.29 9.05
C THR A 103 -6.93 -21.38 8.85
N VAL A 104 -7.57 -20.23 8.68
CA VAL A 104 -8.94 -20.11 8.18
C VAL A 104 -8.89 -19.47 6.80
N GLU A 105 -9.52 -20.12 5.83
CA GLU A 105 -9.70 -19.60 4.47
C GLU A 105 -11.11 -19.02 4.36
N VAL A 106 -11.22 -17.80 3.84
CA VAL A 106 -12.49 -17.12 3.58
C VAL A 106 -12.54 -16.70 2.12
N ASN A 107 -13.45 -17.30 1.35
CA ASN A 107 -13.58 -17.08 -0.10
C ASN A 107 -12.24 -17.19 -0.87
N GLY A 108 -11.37 -18.13 -0.49
CA GLY A 108 -10.04 -18.31 -1.10
C GLY A 108 -8.91 -17.44 -0.54
N SER A 109 -9.18 -16.56 0.42
CA SER A 109 -8.15 -15.78 1.13
C SER A 109 -7.78 -16.44 2.45
N GLU A 110 -6.49 -16.67 2.68
CA GLU A 110 -6.00 -17.32 3.90
C GLU A 110 -5.66 -16.32 5.00
N TYR A 111 -6.16 -16.60 6.22
CA TYR A 111 -5.84 -15.90 7.46
C TYR A 111 -5.29 -16.91 8.44
N HIS A 112 -4.35 -16.50 9.28
CA HIS A 112 -3.65 -17.42 10.14
C HIS A 112 -3.34 -16.84 11.51
N THR A 113 -3.24 -17.74 12.48
CA THR A 113 -2.80 -17.42 13.84
C THR A 113 -2.02 -18.60 14.41
N THR A 114 -1.21 -18.34 15.44
CA THR A 114 -0.56 -19.41 16.19
C THR A 114 -1.34 -19.64 17.47
N VAL A 115 -1.99 -20.80 17.57
CA VAL A 115 -2.75 -21.22 18.74
C VAL A 115 -1.77 -21.83 19.77
N PRO A 116 -1.63 -21.26 20.97
CA PRO A 116 -0.80 -21.83 22.04
C PRO A 116 -1.27 -23.23 22.47
N TYR A 117 -0.38 -23.99 23.08
CA TYR A 117 -0.76 -25.22 23.77
C TYR A 117 -1.78 -24.94 24.87
N THR A 118 -2.88 -25.68 24.89
CA THR A 118 -3.83 -25.71 26.00
C THR A 118 -4.54 -27.05 26.06
N ASP A 119 -4.68 -27.58 27.28
CA ASP A 119 -5.49 -28.74 27.61
C ASP A 119 -6.89 -28.36 28.15
N LYS A 120 -7.24 -27.08 28.01
CA LYS A 120 -8.53 -26.49 28.40
C LYS A 120 -9.12 -25.69 27.25
N TRP A 121 -10.44 -25.68 27.16
CA TRP A 121 -11.15 -24.85 26.20
C TRP A 121 -10.85 -23.37 26.41
N THR A 122 -10.41 -22.72 25.35
CA THR A 122 -9.95 -21.33 25.34
C THR A 122 -10.48 -20.63 24.09
N ASP A 123 -10.88 -19.38 24.22
CA ASP A 123 -11.21 -18.53 23.07
C ASP A 123 -9.95 -18.03 22.40
N PHE A 124 -9.81 -18.32 21.11
CA PHE A 124 -8.72 -17.83 20.28
C PHE A 124 -9.25 -16.84 19.24
N ASP A 125 -8.59 -15.68 19.15
CA ASP A 125 -8.84 -14.69 18.10
C ASP A 125 -8.16 -15.15 16.79
N PHE A 126 -8.98 -15.44 15.79
CA PHE A 126 -8.54 -15.79 14.42
C PHE A 126 -8.49 -14.55 13.51
N GLY A 127 -8.68 -13.36 14.07
CA GLY A 127 -8.55 -12.07 13.41
C GLY A 127 -9.83 -11.61 12.72
N MET A 128 -9.69 -10.47 12.05
CA MET A 128 -10.74 -9.87 11.24
C MET A 128 -10.64 -10.36 9.80
N VAL A 129 -11.75 -10.88 9.27
CA VAL A 129 -11.88 -11.33 7.89
C VAL A 129 -12.87 -10.46 7.14
N ARG A 130 -12.70 -10.34 5.82
CA ARG A 130 -13.70 -9.68 4.97
C ARG A 130 -14.73 -10.70 4.49
N LEU A 131 -16.00 -10.42 4.76
CA LEU A 131 -17.13 -11.11 4.11
C LEU A 131 -17.71 -10.21 3.02
N ASN A 132 -18.07 -10.79 1.89
CA ASN A 132 -18.85 -10.14 0.83
C ASN A 132 -20.34 -10.22 1.17
N LYS A 133 -21.14 -9.29 0.65
CA LYS A 133 -22.60 -9.44 0.70
C LYS A 133 -23.03 -10.77 0.08
N GLY A 134 -23.90 -11.50 0.77
CA GLY A 134 -24.38 -12.81 0.36
C GLY A 134 -23.62 -13.95 1.03
N GLU A 135 -23.61 -15.11 0.37
CA GLU A 135 -22.97 -16.32 0.88
C GLU A 135 -21.44 -16.22 0.86
N ASN A 136 -20.82 -16.60 1.97
CA ASN A 136 -19.38 -16.72 2.14
C ASN A 136 -19.08 -18.09 2.73
N THR A 137 -18.01 -18.72 2.26
CA THR A 137 -17.52 -19.99 2.83
C THR A 137 -16.29 -19.72 3.70
N LEU A 138 -16.35 -20.21 4.94
CA LEU A 138 -15.24 -20.19 5.88
C LEU A 138 -14.76 -21.62 6.09
N SER A 139 -13.46 -21.86 5.89
CA SER A 139 -12.85 -23.19 5.93
C SER A 139 -11.63 -23.21 6.84
N PHE A 140 -11.65 -23.99 7.91
CA PHE A 140 -10.45 -24.32 8.68
C PHE A 140 -9.67 -25.39 7.94
N VAL A 141 -8.49 -25.05 7.46
CA VAL A 141 -7.66 -25.95 6.63
C VAL A 141 -6.49 -26.51 7.43
N ALA A 142 -6.04 -27.71 7.05
CA ALA A 142 -4.96 -28.43 7.71
C ALA A 142 -3.55 -27.84 7.45
N LYS A 143 -3.38 -26.57 7.83
CA LYS A 143 -2.13 -25.80 7.77
C LYS A 143 -1.91 -25.16 9.16
N TYR A 144 -1.45 -25.91 10.16
CA TYR A 144 -1.09 -27.34 10.13
C TYR A 144 -2.18 -28.28 10.69
N GLY A 145 -3.40 -27.80 10.98
CA GLY A 145 -4.49 -28.61 11.54
C GLY A 145 -4.21 -29.08 12.98
N TYR A 146 -4.75 -30.22 13.39
CA TYR A 146 -4.63 -30.81 14.73
C TYR A 146 -5.02 -29.83 15.86
N MET A 147 -6.28 -29.36 15.79
CA MET A 147 -6.92 -28.50 16.79
C MET A 147 -8.33 -29.03 17.05
N ALA A 148 -8.72 -29.11 18.32
CA ALA A 148 -10.12 -29.31 18.68
C ALA A 148 -10.85 -27.97 18.62
N ILE A 149 -12.01 -27.98 17.97
CA ILE A 149 -12.92 -26.85 17.80
C ILE A 149 -14.22 -27.24 18.49
N ASP A 150 -14.48 -26.64 19.65
CA ASP A 150 -15.77 -26.81 20.35
C ASP A 150 -16.85 -26.01 19.63
N TYR A 151 -16.60 -24.72 19.41
CA TYR A 151 -17.47 -23.88 18.59
C TYR A 151 -16.72 -22.71 17.97
N VAL A 152 -17.35 -22.12 16.96
CA VAL A 152 -16.87 -20.93 16.26
C VAL A 152 -17.90 -19.82 16.45
N VAL A 153 -17.42 -18.62 16.77
CA VAL A 153 -18.22 -17.39 16.80
C VAL A 153 -17.77 -16.48 15.69
N VAL A 154 -18.71 -16.06 14.85
CA VAL A 154 -18.51 -14.97 13.87
C VAL A 154 -19.31 -13.77 14.36
N SER A 155 -18.65 -12.63 14.51
CA SER A 155 -19.26 -11.38 14.98
C SER A 155 -18.92 -10.22 14.05
N GLU A 156 -19.71 -9.16 14.07
CA GLU A 156 -19.33 -7.91 13.40
C GLU A 156 -18.00 -7.42 14.00
N ALA A 157 -17.06 -6.95 13.16
CA ALA A 157 -15.76 -6.52 13.66
C ALA A 157 -15.87 -5.25 14.49
N GLU A 158 -15.24 -5.27 15.67
CA GLU A 158 -15.03 -4.07 16.48
C GLU A 158 -13.68 -3.44 16.13
N PHE A 159 -13.72 -2.26 15.50
CA PHE A 159 -12.50 -1.52 15.17
C PHE A 159 -11.99 -0.72 16.37
N PRO A 160 -10.67 -0.51 16.50
CA PRO A 160 -10.16 0.33 17.57
C PRO A 160 -10.66 1.77 17.41
N ASP A 161 -10.97 2.39 18.55
CA ASP A 161 -11.40 3.79 18.60
C ASP A 161 -10.21 4.72 18.30
N MET A 162 -10.13 5.16 17.05
CA MET A 162 -9.07 6.04 16.56
C MET A 162 -9.07 7.41 17.24
N SER A 163 -10.16 7.83 17.90
CA SER A 163 -10.21 9.10 18.65
C SER A 163 -9.34 9.10 19.91
N LYS A 164 -8.84 7.93 20.33
CA LYS A 164 -7.90 7.77 21.45
C LYS A 164 -6.44 8.03 21.07
N ALA A 165 -6.13 8.24 19.78
CA ALA A 165 -4.80 8.64 19.36
C ALA A 165 -4.45 10.03 19.92
N ASP A 166 -3.17 10.29 20.18
CA ASP A 166 -2.70 11.61 20.61
C ASP A 166 -2.32 12.48 19.40
N ALA A 167 -2.60 13.78 19.48
CA ALA A 167 -2.25 14.78 18.49
C ALA A 167 -1.05 15.65 18.95
N VAL A 168 -0.48 15.39 20.12
CA VAL A 168 0.64 16.16 20.67
C VAL A 168 1.96 15.63 20.11
N PRO A 169 2.77 16.48 19.42
CA PRO A 169 4.12 16.10 19.03
C PRO A 169 4.99 15.74 20.24
N CYS A 170 5.85 14.73 20.09
CA CYS A 170 6.73 14.30 21.19
C CYS A 170 7.77 15.36 21.60
N ASP A 171 8.17 16.26 20.70
CA ASP A 171 9.01 17.41 21.03
C ASP A 171 8.17 18.53 21.67
N ALA A 172 8.41 18.78 22.96
CA ALA A 172 7.75 19.85 23.71
C ALA A 172 7.96 21.26 23.10
N LYS A 173 9.02 21.45 22.32
CA LYS A 173 9.36 22.70 21.61
C LYS A 173 8.86 22.73 20.17
N ALA A 174 8.05 21.77 19.72
CA ALA A 174 7.47 21.76 18.39
C ALA A 174 6.84 23.11 18.03
N THR A 175 7.08 23.57 16.81
CA THR A 175 6.63 24.89 16.34
C THR A 175 5.10 24.93 16.21
N PRO A 176 4.50 26.12 16.11
CA PRO A 176 3.06 26.25 15.85
C PRO A 176 2.60 25.50 14.60
N GLU A 177 3.39 25.52 13.52
CA GLU A 177 3.09 24.86 12.25
C GLU A 177 3.10 23.33 12.40
N THR A 178 4.09 22.76 13.09
CA THR A 178 4.14 21.32 13.37
C THR A 178 2.94 20.87 14.21
N LYS A 179 2.57 21.65 15.24
CA LYS A 179 1.40 21.36 16.08
C LYS A 179 0.10 21.44 15.28
N ALA A 180 -0.02 22.42 14.38
CA ALA A 180 -1.19 22.57 13.51
C ALA A 180 -1.30 21.39 12.51
N LEU A 181 -0.19 21.00 11.88
CA LEU A 181 -0.16 19.85 10.98
C LEU A 181 -0.54 18.56 11.71
N MET A 182 0.05 18.29 12.88
CA MET A 182 -0.28 17.09 13.67
C MET A 182 -1.77 17.07 14.08
N SER A 183 -2.33 18.23 14.45
CA SER A 183 -3.76 18.38 14.76
C SER A 183 -4.63 18.07 13.54
N TYR A 184 -4.23 18.52 12.34
CA TYR A 184 -4.92 18.20 11.10
C TYR A 184 -4.86 16.70 10.77
N LEU A 185 -3.67 16.08 10.83
CA LEU A 185 -3.47 14.65 10.60
C LEU A 185 -4.35 13.82 11.54
N HIS A 186 -4.38 14.17 12.83
CA HIS A 186 -5.25 13.54 13.81
C HIS A 186 -6.74 13.70 13.47
N SER A 187 -7.17 14.88 12.99
CA SER A 187 -8.58 15.14 12.66
C SER A 187 -9.16 14.22 11.57
N VAL A 188 -8.28 13.76 10.65
CA VAL A 188 -8.62 12.87 9.53
C VAL A 188 -8.28 11.40 9.79
N TYR A 189 -7.51 11.09 10.84
CA TYR A 189 -7.09 9.73 11.18
C TYR A 189 -8.30 8.83 11.47
N GLY A 190 -8.32 7.64 10.85
CA GLY A 190 -9.45 6.72 10.92
C GLY A 190 -10.67 7.09 10.06
N LYS A 191 -10.68 8.26 9.41
CA LYS A 191 -11.79 8.73 8.55
C LYS A 191 -11.41 8.79 7.08
N ASN A 192 -10.17 9.15 6.78
CA ASN A 192 -9.66 9.32 5.42
C ASN A 192 -8.24 8.79 5.30
N ILE A 193 -7.79 8.63 4.06
CA ILE A 193 -6.39 8.38 3.70
C ILE A 193 -5.94 9.55 2.84
N LEU A 194 -4.85 10.22 3.24
CA LEU A 194 -4.25 11.28 2.46
C LEU A 194 -3.39 10.66 1.34
N SER A 195 -3.56 11.13 0.10
CA SER A 195 -2.76 10.70 -1.03
C SER A 195 -1.33 11.25 -0.93
N GLY A 196 -0.35 10.43 -1.27
CA GLY A 196 1.06 10.81 -1.24
C GLY A 196 1.84 10.28 -2.45
N GLN A 197 2.85 11.02 -2.89
CA GLN A 197 3.77 10.63 -3.96
C GLN A 197 5.21 11.04 -3.63
N GLN A 198 6.15 10.12 -3.74
CA GLN A 198 7.59 10.41 -3.63
C GLN A 198 8.10 11.04 -4.93
N GLN A 199 8.91 12.09 -4.81
CA GLN A 199 9.62 12.69 -5.93
C GLN A 199 10.85 11.85 -6.32
N ILE A 200 11.25 11.95 -7.60
CA ILE A 200 12.49 11.37 -8.09
C ILE A 200 13.72 11.86 -7.29
N TYR A 201 14.77 11.04 -7.21
CA TYR A 201 16.04 11.41 -6.57
C TYR A 201 16.69 12.64 -7.24
N GLY A 202 17.52 13.37 -6.50
CA GLY A 202 18.26 14.54 -7.00
C GLY A 202 19.04 14.21 -8.29
N GLY A 203 18.82 14.98 -9.35
CA GLY A 203 19.43 14.74 -10.66
C GLY A 203 18.69 13.73 -11.55
N GLY A 204 17.64 13.09 -11.06
CA GLY A 204 16.74 12.24 -11.84
C GLY A 204 15.80 13.02 -12.78
N ASN A 205 15.12 12.33 -13.69
CA ASN A 205 14.22 12.92 -14.71
C ASN A 205 14.86 14.10 -15.48
N GLN A 206 16.14 13.97 -15.86
CA GLN A 206 16.81 15.00 -16.64
C GLN A 206 16.18 15.14 -18.03
N VAL A 207 15.91 16.38 -18.43
CA VAL A 207 15.36 16.76 -19.73
C VAL A 207 16.42 17.47 -20.54
N GLN A 208 16.64 16.98 -21.77
CA GLN A 208 17.54 17.60 -22.74
C GLN A 208 16.87 18.78 -23.41
N THR A 209 17.60 19.88 -23.60
CA THR A 209 17.11 21.08 -24.29
C THR A 209 17.97 21.43 -25.50
N THR A 210 17.50 22.38 -26.32
CA THR A 210 18.28 22.99 -27.40
C THR A 210 19.07 24.21 -26.96
N ILE A 211 19.00 24.60 -25.68
CA ILE A 211 19.64 25.79 -25.13
C ILE A 211 21.17 25.64 -25.18
N ARG A 212 21.84 26.67 -25.70
CA ARG A 212 23.30 26.81 -25.78
C ARG A 212 23.72 28.20 -25.34
N TYR A 213 24.96 28.36 -24.89
CA TYR A 213 25.53 29.69 -24.67
C TYR A 213 25.89 30.33 -26.01
N ASP A 214 25.43 31.56 -26.23
CA ASP A 214 25.72 32.40 -27.39
C ASP A 214 26.65 33.54 -26.94
N ALA A 215 27.93 33.44 -27.30
CA ALA A 215 28.96 34.39 -26.89
C ALA A 215 28.78 35.78 -27.51
N GLU A 216 28.13 35.89 -28.68
CA GLU A 216 27.88 37.19 -29.32
C GLU A 216 26.77 37.95 -28.58
N LYS A 217 25.79 37.22 -28.04
CA LYS A 217 24.67 37.80 -27.28
C LYS A 217 24.91 37.89 -25.77
N ASP A 218 25.98 37.26 -25.28
CA ASP A 218 26.25 37.09 -23.85
C ASP A 218 25.04 36.53 -23.08
N ALA A 219 24.37 35.54 -23.68
CA ALA A 219 23.15 34.94 -23.15
C ALA A 219 23.04 33.46 -23.53
N CYS A 220 22.22 32.71 -22.81
CA CYS A 220 21.81 31.39 -23.26
C CYS A 220 20.64 31.53 -24.23
N VAL A 221 20.63 30.74 -25.30
CA VAL A 221 19.65 30.84 -26.38
C VAL A 221 19.23 29.44 -26.83
N ASP A 222 17.93 29.22 -27.02
CA ASP A 222 17.43 27.98 -27.62
C ASP A 222 17.34 28.04 -29.15
N SER A 223 16.92 26.93 -29.77
CA SER A 223 16.76 26.81 -31.22
C SER A 223 15.76 27.78 -31.84
N ASP A 224 14.81 28.28 -31.05
CA ASP A 224 13.78 29.22 -31.49
C ASP A 224 14.22 30.69 -31.28
N GLY A 225 15.40 30.90 -30.70
CA GLY A 225 15.98 32.22 -30.45
C GLY A 225 15.54 32.86 -29.14
N LYS A 226 14.83 32.13 -28.27
CA LYS A 226 14.46 32.63 -26.93
C LYS A 226 15.71 32.69 -26.05
N THR A 227 15.84 33.78 -25.30
CA THR A 227 16.99 34.05 -24.44
C THR A 227 16.73 33.69 -22.98
N TYR A 228 17.77 33.21 -22.31
CA TYR A 228 17.79 32.81 -20.90
C TYR A 228 18.92 33.57 -20.20
N VAL A 229 18.69 33.98 -18.96
CA VAL A 229 19.63 34.81 -18.19
C VAL A 229 20.75 33.94 -17.67
N ILE A 230 21.99 34.21 -18.09
CA ILE A 230 23.18 33.52 -17.56
C ILE A 230 23.44 33.95 -16.11
N ASP A 231 23.79 32.97 -15.26
CA ASP A 231 24.41 33.28 -13.98
C ASP A 231 25.89 33.57 -14.21
N LYS A 232 26.26 34.85 -14.13
CA LYS A 232 27.64 35.31 -14.41
C LYS A 232 28.64 34.82 -13.38
N GLU A 233 28.21 34.48 -12.17
CA GLU A 233 29.09 33.95 -11.12
C GLU A 233 29.46 32.49 -11.39
N SER A 234 28.65 31.80 -12.19
CA SER A 234 28.82 30.40 -12.57
C SER A 234 29.78 30.15 -13.75
N LYS A 235 30.63 31.12 -14.08
CA LYS A 235 31.52 31.05 -15.25
C LYS A 235 32.60 29.97 -15.09
N ASP A 236 32.82 29.19 -16.15
CA ASP A 236 33.87 28.17 -16.20
C ASP A 236 34.43 27.99 -17.63
N THR A 237 35.43 27.13 -17.78
CA THR A 237 36.12 26.86 -19.05
C THR A 237 36.32 25.37 -19.27
N ASP A 238 35.98 24.86 -20.46
CA ASP A 238 36.17 23.45 -20.79
C ASP A 238 37.64 23.10 -21.07
N GLU A 239 37.96 21.80 -21.21
CA GLU A 239 39.32 21.31 -21.51
C GLU A 239 39.92 21.90 -22.80
N GLN A 240 39.09 22.45 -23.68
CA GLN A 240 39.47 23.05 -24.96
C GLN A 240 39.62 24.58 -24.87
N GLY A 241 39.39 25.18 -23.71
CA GLY A 241 39.50 26.61 -23.49
C GLY A 241 38.23 27.41 -23.80
N ASN A 242 37.10 26.74 -24.08
CA ASN A 242 35.83 27.44 -24.36
C ASN A 242 35.16 27.86 -23.06
N THR A 243 34.77 29.14 -22.97
CA THR A 243 33.98 29.65 -21.84
C THR A 243 32.54 29.14 -21.90
N PHE A 244 32.02 28.73 -20.75
CA PHE A 244 30.60 28.47 -20.53
C PHE A 244 30.18 28.98 -19.15
N TYR A 245 28.88 28.93 -18.87
CA TYR A 245 28.32 29.26 -17.56
C TYR A 245 27.56 28.02 -17.07
N TRP A 246 27.70 27.65 -15.80
CA TRP A 246 27.04 26.45 -15.28
C TRP A 246 25.53 26.59 -15.26
N HIS A 247 25.01 27.81 -15.08
CA HIS A 247 23.58 28.04 -14.94
C HIS A 247 23.05 29.14 -15.86
N CYS A 248 21.85 28.91 -16.38
CA CYS A 248 20.99 29.95 -16.93
C CYS A 248 19.56 29.78 -16.44
N THR A 249 18.79 30.87 -16.40
CA THR A 249 17.44 30.88 -15.82
C THR A 249 16.42 31.35 -16.84
N GLY A 250 15.29 30.64 -16.92
CA GLY A 250 14.11 31.03 -17.69
C GLY A 250 13.29 32.13 -17.03
N GLU A 251 12.33 32.70 -17.75
CA GLU A 251 11.42 33.73 -17.22
C GLU A 251 10.50 33.21 -16.10
N ASP A 252 10.26 31.90 -16.07
CA ASP A 252 9.49 31.17 -15.06
C ASP A 252 10.32 30.82 -13.82
N GLY A 253 11.59 31.23 -13.76
CA GLY A 253 12.50 30.88 -12.68
C GLY A 253 13.14 29.50 -12.81
N GLN A 254 12.84 28.73 -13.87
CA GLN A 254 13.47 27.44 -14.10
C GLN A 254 14.97 27.63 -14.31
N VAL A 255 15.78 26.99 -13.47
CA VAL A 255 17.23 26.93 -13.62
C VAL A 255 17.60 25.77 -14.53
N TYR A 256 18.44 26.04 -15.53
CA TYR A 256 19.02 25.05 -16.42
C TYR A 256 20.53 24.96 -16.18
N THR A 257 21.04 23.74 -16.11
CA THR A 257 22.44 23.43 -15.82
C THR A 257 23.16 22.94 -17.08
N TYR A 258 24.36 23.46 -17.31
CA TYR A 258 25.21 23.07 -18.43
C TYR A 258 25.68 21.61 -18.31
N SER A 259 25.50 20.85 -19.39
CA SER A 259 26.01 19.50 -19.56
C SER A 259 27.30 19.55 -20.38
N THR A 260 28.44 19.20 -19.77
CA THR A 260 29.73 19.12 -20.48
C THR A 260 29.74 18.01 -21.54
N GLN A 261 29.00 16.93 -21.31
CA GLN A 261 28.88 15.79 -22.24
C GLN A 261 28.17 16.19 -23.53
N ASN A 262 27.01 16.84 -23.41
CA ASN A 262 26.16 17.18 -24.55
C ASN A 262 26.37 18.61 -25.06
N ARG A 263 27.13 19.42 -24.30
CA ARG A 263 27.44 20.85 -24.52
C ARG A 263 26.21 21.77 -24.56
N ASN A 264 25.09 21.34 -24.00
CA ASN A 264 23.82 22.09 -23.92
C ASN A 264 23.43 22.34 -22.46
N TYR A 265 22.34 23.05 -22.25
CA TYR A 265 21.74 23.16 -20.93
C TYR A 265 20.61 22.14 -20.76
N THR A 266 20.43 21.65 -19.55
CA THR A 266 19.44 20.63 -19.16
C THR A 266 18.75 21.06 -17.89
N TYR A 267 17.60 20.47 -17.57
CA TYR A 267 16.97 20.63 -16.26
C TYR A 267 16.42 19.30 -15.77
N ASN A 268 16.07 19.21 -14.50
CA ASN A 268 15.46 18.03 -13.91
C ASN A 268 13.97 18.27 -13.71
N ASN A 269 13.12 17.46 -14.36
CA ASN A 269 11.67 17.54 -14.19
C ASN A 269 11.24 16.79 -12.92
N TYR A 270 11.42 17.47 -11.79
CA TYR A 270 11.08 16.95 -10.47
C TYR A 270 9.56 16.81 -10.23
N ASP A 271 8.72 17.49 -11.00
CA ASP A 271 7.26 17.41 -10.87
C ASP A 271 6.62 16.38 -11.82
N ASN A 272 7.42 15.62 -12.56
CA ASN A 272 6.93 14.65 -13.54
C ASN A 272 5.88 13.67 -12.96
N ASP A 273 6.18 13.07 -11.81
CA ASP A 273 5.32 12.03 -11.22
C ASP A 273 4.00 12.61 -10.70
N VAL A 274 4.04 13.79 -10.09
CA VAL A 274 2.82 14.45 -9.58
C VAL A 274 1.96 15.00 -10.71
N ASN A 275 2.57 15.47 -11.80
CA ASN A 275 1.85 15.89 -13.00
C ASN A 275 1.19 14.70 -13.71
N LEU A 276 1.87 13.55 -13.78
CA LEU A 276 1.28 12.33 -14.33
C LEU A 276 0.03 11.90 -13.52
N ILE A 277 0.09 11.95 -12.18
CA ILE A 277 -1.08 11.66 -11.34
C ILE A 277 -2.22 12.64 -11.65
N TYR A 278 -1.92 13.93 -11.81
CA TYR A 278 -2.92 14.92 -12.16
C TYR A 278 -3.54 14.68 -13.55
N GLU A 279 -2.74 14.35 -14.56
CA GLU A 279 -3.23 14.01 -15.90
C GLU A 279 -4.15 12.78 -15.89
N MET A 280 -3.82 11.77 -15.09
CA MET A 280 -4.58 10.53 -15.00
C MET A 280 -5.87 10.67 -14.17
N THR A 281 -5.88 11.53 -13.16
CA THR A 281 -6.94 11.55 -12.13
C THR A 281 -7.67 12.88 -11.99
N GLY A 282 -7.13 13.96 -12.55
CA GLY A 282 -7.58 15.34 -12.33
C GLY A 282 -7.28 15.88 -10.93
N LYS A 283 -6.41 15.24 -10.16
CA LYS A 283 -6.06 15.59 -8.77
C LYS A 283 -4.56 15.46 -8.52
N TYR A 284 -4.00 16.39 -7.75
CA TYR A 284 -2.65 16.26 -7.20
C TYR A 284 -2.67 15.47 -5.87
N PRO A 285 -1.56 14.81 -5.50
CA PRO A 285 -1.42 14.24 -4.16
C PRO A 285 -1.41 15.35 -3.10
N ALA A 286 -1.89 15.04 -1.89
CA ALA A 286 -1.83 15.98 -0.77
C ALA A 286 -0.42 16.03 -0.13
N ILE A 287 0.25 14.88 -0.09
CA ILE A 287 1.59 14.72 0.47
C ILE A 287 2.61 14.54 -0.67
N GLN A 288 3.71 15.28 -0.63
CA GLN A 288 4.86 15.02 -1.49
C GLN A 288 6.04 14.57 -0.64
N GLY A 289 6.65 13.47 -1.08
CA GLY A 289 7.82 12.87 -0.45
C GLY A 289 9.11 13.35 -1.08
N PHE A 290 10.09 13.70 -0.25
CA PHE A 290 11.40 14.21 -0.62
C PHE A 290 12.51 13.37 0.04
N ASP A 291 13.76 13.60 -0.32
CA ASP A 291 14.91 12.94 0.32
C ASP A 291 16.11 13.87 0.44
N PHE A 292 16.72 13.94 1.64
CA PHE A 292 17.94 14.72 1.88
C PHE A 292 19.24 13.97 1.54
N GLY A 293 19.18 12.90 0.74
CA GLY A 293 20.32 12.07 0.38
C GLY A 293 21.47 12.85 -0.27
N SER A 294 21.17 13.88 -1.06
CA SER A 294 22.15 14.83 -1.64
C SER A 294 22.97 15.56 -0.56
N TYR A 295 22.45 15.69 0.66
CA TYR A 295 23.11 16.32 1.81
C TYR A 295 23.97 15.34 2.62
N CYS A 296 24.16 14.10 2.15
CA CYS A 296 25.07 13.13 2.77
C CYS A 296 26.51 13.67 2.81
N PRO A 297 27.19 13.68 3.98
CA PRO A 297 28.55 14.22 4.11
C PRO A 297 29.59 13.58 3.20
N CYS A 298 29.37 12.35 2.73
CA CYS A 298 30.31 11.66 1.85
C CYS A 298 30.41 12.33 0.46
N TYR A 299 29.31 12.75 -0.16
CA TYR A 299 29.28 13.24 -1.55
C TYR A 299 28.46 14.52 -1.72
N ARG A 300 28.32 15.27 -0.63
CA ARG A 300 27.35 16.37 -0.51
C ARG A 300 27.31 17.28 -1.75
N TRP A 301 26.12 17.53 -2.25
CA TRP A 301 25.83 18.56 -3.23
C TRP A 301 24.43 19.15 -2.97
N ASP A 302 24.13 20.30 -3.55
CA ASP A 302 22.81 20.92 -3.44
C ASP A 302 21.96 20.58 -4.66
N ASP A 303 20.97 19.72 -4.47
CA ASP A 303 20.02 19.36 -5.52
C ASP A 303 18.77 20.26 -5.53
N GLY A 304 18.68 21.26 -4.63
CA GLY A 304 17.54 22.16 -4.49
C GLY A 304 16.34 21.56 -3.74
N VAL A 305 16.50 20.44 -3.04
CA VAL A 305 15.37 19.75 -2.35
C VAL A 305 14.69 20.64 -1.31
N ALA A 306 15.45 21.47 -0.59
CA ALA A 306 14.90 22.38 0.41
C ALA A 306 13.94 23.41 -0.22
N ASP A 307 14.33 24.01 -1.35
CA ASP A 307 13.49 24.99 -2.05
C ASP A 307 12.22 24.33 -2.62
N ARG A 308 12.33 23.12 -3.17
CA ARG A 308 11.15 22.35 -3.64
C ARG A 308 10.17 22.03 -2.51
N MET A 309 10.67 21.73 -1.31
CA MET A 309 9.83 21.52 -0.13
C MET A 309 9.13 22.81 0.32
N ILE A 310 9.84 23.94 0.27
CA ILE A 310 9.30 25.27 0.57
C ILE A 310 8.19 25.62 -0.42
N GLU A 311 8.44 25.44 -1.72
CA GLU A 311 7.46 25.67 -2.79
C GLU A 311 6.21 24.81 -2.58
N TRP A 312 6.38 23.49 -2.35
CA TRP A 312 5.25 22.58 -2.15
C TRP A 312 4.37 22.98 -0.96
N THR A 313 4.99 23.38 0.15
CA THR A 313 4.27 23.75 1.37
C THR A 313 3.63 25.13 1.25
N ASN A 314 4.41 26.14 0.86
CA ASN A 314 4.03 27.54 0.98
C ASN A 314 3.27 28.08 -0.24
N GLU A 315 3.53 27.52 -1.43
CA GLU A 315 2.94 28.00 -2.68
C GLU A 315 1.86 27.05 -3.18
N LYS A 316 2.08 25.74 -3.06
CA LYS A 316 1.13 24.70 -3.51
C LYS A 316 0.19 24.22 -2.39
N GLY A 317 0.43 24.61 -1.13
CA GLY A 317 -0.41 24.28 0.02
C GLY A 317 -0.42 22.79 0.39
N GLY A 318 0.61 22.05 -0.03
CA GLY A 318 0.75 20.62 0.23
C GLY A 318 1.47 20.32 1.55
N ILE A 319 1.54 19.03 1.87
CA ILE A 319 2.25 18.51 3.05
C ILE A 319 3.55 17.86 2.57
N CYS A 320 4.68 18.24 3.16
CA CYS A 320 5.96 17.55 2.91
C CYS A 320 6.14 16.37 3.86
N THR A 321 6.69 15.27 3.32
CA THR A 321 7.40 14.25 4.09
C THR A 321 8.80 14.09 3.51
N ALA A 322 9.78 13.70 4.33
CA ALA A 322 11.14 13.52 3.85
C ALA A 322 11.79 12.30 4.51
N SER A 323 12.47 11.50 3.70
CA SER A 323 13.44 10.51 4.16
C SER A 323 14.86 11.07 4.07
N TRP A 324 15.81 10.30 4.59
CA TRP A 324 17.23 10.59 4.40
C TRP A 324 17.98 9.29 4.14
N HIS A 325 18.26 9.02 2.86
CA HIS A 325 19.18 7.95 2.48
C HIS A 325 20.62 8.43 2.72
N VAL A 326 21.01 8.44 4.00
CA VAL A 326 22.39 8.74 4.41
C VAL A 326 23.28 7.53 4.16
N ASN A 327 24.39 7.75 3.45
CA ASN A 327 25.32 6.69 3.11
C ASN A 327 26.57 6.75 4.00
N VAL A 328 27.18 5.59 4.16
CA VAL A 328 28.48 5.41 4.80
C VAL A 328 29.48 4.80 3.82
N PRO A 329 30.79 4.93 4.06
CA PRO A 329 31.79 4.15 3.33
C PRO A 329 31.58 2.64 3.58
N PRO A 330 31.72 1.76 2.58
CA PRO A 330 31.73 0.30 2.80
C PRO A 330 32.93 -0.16 3.63
N THR A 331 34.05 0.55 3.52
CA THR A 331 35.29 0.29 4.26
C THR A 331 35.81 1.59 4.87
N LEU A 332 35.65 1.77 6.18
CA LEU A 332 36.06 2.94 6.95
C LEU A 332 37.56 3.23 6.82
N ALA A 333 38.39 2.19 6.78
CA ALA A 333 39.84 2.35 6.63
C ALA A 333 40.26 3.02 5.30
N SER A 334 39.37 3.04 4.29
CA SER A 334 39.60 3.71 3.00
C SER A 334 39.12 5.16 2.97
N TYR A 335 38.42 5.62 4.01
CA TYR A 335 37.82 6.94 4.09
C TYR A 335 38.66 7.89 4.96
N THR A 336 38.84 9.12 4.49
CA THR A 336 39.43 10.21 5.27
C THR A 336 38.33 11.19 5.64
N LEU A 337 38.16 11.46 6.94
CA LEU A 337 37.12 12.35 7.44
C LEU A 337 37.21 13.74 6.79
N GLY A 338 36.11 14.18 6.18
CA GLY A 338 36.00 15.49 5.52
C GLY A 338 36.37 15.50 4.04
N GLU A 339 37.01 14.43 3.54
CA GLU A 339 37.25 14.29 2.10
C GLU A 339 36.00 13.75 1.40
N PRO A 340 35.67 14.23 0.20
CA PRO A 340 34.56 13.71 -0.58
C PRO A 340 34.85 12.28 -1.05
N LEU A 341 33.82 11.46 -1.09
CA LEU A 341 33.80 10.08 -1.53
C LEU A 341 32.72 9.93 -2.59
N ASP A 342 33.08 9.43 -3.78
CA ASP A 342 32.12 9.18 -4.86
C ASP A 342 30.92 8.37 -4.36
N PHE A 343 29.71 8.73 -4.77
CA PHE A 343 28.49 7.98 -4.44
C PHE A 343 28.64 6.47 -4.67
N ALA A 344 29.30 6.07 -5.77
CA ALA A 344 29.54 4.66 -6.11
C ALA A 344 30.43 3.92 -5.08
N MET A 345 31.16 4.67 -4.25
CA MET A 345 32.01 4.17 -3.17
C MET A 345 31.33 4.30 -1.79
N THR A 346 30.01 4.48 -1.76
CA THR A 346 29.21 4.57 -0.54
C THR A 346 28.08 3.52 -0.51
N THR A 347 27.48 3.30 0.65
CA THR A 347 26.37 2.35 0.83
C THR A 347 25.44 2.79 1.97
N TYR A 348 24.17 2.46 1.86
CA TYR A 348 23.16 2.53 2.94
C TYR A 348 22.65 1.13 3.32
N THR A 349 23.32 0.08 2.86
CA THR A 349 23.02 -1.32 3.19
C THR A 349 23.91 -1.83 4.32
N GLN A 350 23.61 -3.01 4.86
CA GLN A 350 24.42 -3.69 5.87
C GLN A 350 25.82 -4.14 5.38
N ASN A 351 26.14 -3.97 4.10
CA ASN A 351 27.42 -4.37 3.51
C ASN A 351 28.50 -3.28 3.73
N THR A 352 28.85 -3.04 4.98
CA THR A 352 29.85 -2.04 5.40
C THR A 352 30.52 -2.50 6.71
N ASP A 353 31.77 -2.10 6.94
CA ASP A 353 32.44 -2.23 8.25
C ASP A 353 32.08 -1.10 9.23
N PHE A 354 31.17 -0.19 8.84
CA PHE A 354 30.63 0.86 9.70
C PHE A 354 29.83 0.28 10.86
N VAL A 355 30.35 0.46 12.07
CA VAL A 355 29.71 -0.02 13.29
C VAL A 355 28.62 0.96 13.72
N THR A 356 27.36 0.54 13.63
CA THR A 356 26.20 1.36 14.01
C THR A 356 25.97 1.44 15.52
N ALA A 357 26.47 0.46 16.27
CA ALA A 357 26.41 0.45 17.73
C ALA A 357 27.51 1.34 18.31
N ASN A 358 27.12 2.34 19.11
CA ASN A 358 28.05 3.11 19.94
C ASN A 358 28.40 2.38 21.23
#